data_AF-A0A0L6CSI9-F1
#
_entry.id   AF-A0A0L6CSI9-F1
#
_cell.length_a   1.000
_cell.length_b   1.000
_cell.length_c   1.000
_cell.angle_alpha   90.00
_cell.angle_beta   90.00
_cell.angle_gamma   90.00
#
_symmetry.space_group_name_H-M   'P 1'
#
loop_
_entity.id
_entity.type
_entity.pdbx_description
1 polymer ?
#
loop_
_entity_poly.entity_id
_entity_poly.type
_entity_poly.pdbx_seq_one_letter_code
_entity_poly.pdbx_strand_id
1 'polypeptide(L)'
;MTKLSDTQLVILSAAAQREDRNVLPLPGSLRGGAAAKVVGALLSRGLIAETTTDSRTKADAALNRIWRNDTDGRAILLHIADAGLAAIGIEPEGGDRANTGADAAPSAEAPKDAPAEGDPAAKARTPRAGTKQAKLIEMLRAEGGATIDEIVAALDWQAHTARGAMSGALKKKLGLTITSEKVEGRGRCYRIQDAD
;
A
#
# COMPACT_ATOMS: atom_id res chain seq x y z
N MET A 1 7.51 -21.77 0.75
CA MET A 1 7.78 -20.41 1.27
C MET A 1 7.28 -19.38 0.27
N THR A 2 6.65 -18.29 0.73
CA THR A 2 6.26 -17.15 -0.12
C THR A 2 7.42 -16.17 -0.23
N LYS A 3 8.04 -16.09 -1.42
CA LYS A 3 9.18 -15.19 -1.70
C LYS A 3 8.84 -13.75 -1.28
N LEU A 4 9.77 -13.09 -0.58
CA LEU A 4 9.67 -11.67 -0.27
C LEU A 4 9.95 -10.83 -1.52
N SER A 5 9.32 -9.67 -1.65
CA SER A 5 9.72 -8.69 -2.67
C SER A 5 10.97 -7.92 -2.23
N ASP A 6 11.71 -7.37 -3.18
CA ASP A 6 12.93 -6.60 -2.92
C ASP A 6 12.65 -5.42 -1.97
N THR A 7 11.46 -4.79 -2.07
CA THR A 7 11.01 -3.76 -1.11
C THR A 7 10.82 -4.32 0.31
N GLN A 8 10.29 -5.53 0.46
CA GLN A 8 10.13 -6.18 1.77
C GLN A 8 11.49 -6.58 2.35
N LEU A 9 12.41 -7.09 1.52
CA LEU A 9 13.79 -7.39 1.92
C LEU A 9 14.49 -6.12 2.43
N VAL A 10 14.48 -5.03 1.65
CA VAL A 10 15.09 -3.75 2.05
C VAL A 10 14.52 -3.22 3.37
N ILE A 11 13.21 -3.34 3.60
CA ILE A 11 12.58 -2.91 4.86
C ILE A 11 13.05 -3.75 6.04
N LEU A 12 13.01 -5.09 5.91
CA LEU A 12 13.39 -6.00 7.00
C LEU A 12 14.89 -5.89 7.31
N SER A 13 15.74 -5.83 6.28
CA SER A 13 17.19 -5.64 6.44
C SER A 13 17.54 -4.29 7.04
N ALA A 14 16.79 -3.22 6.75
CA ALA A 14 16.99 -1.92 7.39
C ALA A 14 16.52 -1.89 8.85
N ALA A 15 15.46 -2.63 9.19
CA ALA A 15 14.98 -2.78 10.57
C ALA A 15 15.95 -3.61 11.42
N ALA A 16 16.50 -4.70 10.88
CA ALA A 16 17.45 -5.57 11.55
C ALA A 16 18.80 -4.91 11.89
N GLN A 17 19.17 -3.84 11.17
CA GLN A 17 20.39 -3.05 11.41
C GLN A 17 20.21 -1.91 12.43
N ARG A 18 19.02 -1.78 13.05
CA ARG A 18 18.72 -0.75 14.06
C ARG A 18 18.66 -1.39 15.44
N GLU A 19 19.30 -0.75 16.43
CA GLU A 19 19.27 -1.19 17.84
C GLU A 19 17.85 -1.27 18.40
N ASP A 20 16.97 -0.34 18.00
CA ASP A 20 15.55 -0.32 18.39
C ASP A 20 14.67 -1.30 17.59
N ARG A 21 15.26 -2.08 16.66
CA ARG A 21 14.59 -2.96 15.69
C ARG A 21 13.44 -2.29 14.92
N ASN A 22 13.36 -0.96 14.88
CA ASN A 22 12.21 -0.23 14.35
C ASN A 22 12.17 -0.33 12.81
N VAL A 23 10.98 -0.59 12.26
CA VAL A 23 10.73 -0.68 10.83
C VAL A 23 10.77 0.70 10.17
N LEU A 24 10.50 1.77 10.93
CA LEU A 24 10.44 3.14 10.45
C LEU A 24 11.76 3.90 10.71
N PRO A 25 12.23 4.77 9.79
CA PRO A 25 11.61 5.17 8.53
C PRO A 25 11.63 4.08 7.45
N LEU A 26 10.56 4.05 6.64
CA LEU A 26 10.46 3.28 5.40
C LEU A 26 11.28 3.91 4.27
N PRO A 27 11.68 3.14 3.23
CA PRO A 27 12.34 3.68 2.05
C PRO A 27 11.54 4.80 1.38
N GLY A 28 12.21 5.89 0.99
CA GLY A 28 11.56 7.13 0.50
C GLY A 28 10.73 6.98 -0.80
N SER A 29 10.84 5.86 -1.50
CA SER A 29 10.01 5.44 -2.64
C SER A 29 8.63 4.89 -2.23
N LEU A 30 8.48 4.44 -0.98
CA LEU A 30 7.28 3.78 -0.47
C LEU A 30 6.47 4.74 0.41
N ARG A 31 5.40 5.33 -0.14
CA ARG A 31 4.58 6.35 0.55
C ARG A 31 3.08 6.04 0.51
N GLY A 32 2.34 6.59 1.50
CA GLY A 32 0.88 6.56 1.55
C GLY A 32 0.29 5.15 1.45
N GLY A 33 -0.71 4.97 0.60
CA GLY A 33 -1.42 3.68 0.44
C GLY A 33 -0.54 2.51 -0.05
N ALA A 34 0.63 2.78 -0.65
CA ALA A 34 1.60 1.72 -0.97
C ALA A 34 2.33 1.24 0.30
N ALA A 35 2.76 2.17 1.17
CA ALA A 35 3.35 1.85 2.46
C ALA A 35 2.40 1.04 3.33
N ALA A 36 1.14 1.48 3.47
CA ALA A 36 0.12 0.77 4.24
C ALA A 36 -0.10 -0.68 3.76
N LYS A 37 -0.07 -0.93 2.44
CA LYS A 37 -0.18 -2.29 1.89
C LYS A 37 1.04 -3.15 2.19
N VAL A 38 2.26 -2.63 2.08
CA VAL A 38 3.48 -3.40 2.35
C VAL A 38 3.61 -3.70 3.84
N VAL A 39 3.38 -2.72 4.71
CA VAL A 39 3.36 -2.89 6.17
C VAL A 39 2.28 -3.89 6.59
N GLY A 40 1.04 -3.74 6.09
CA GLY A 40 -0.04 -4.70 6.35
C GLY A 40 0.31 -6.13 5.91
N ALA A 41 0.92 -6.29 4.73
CA ALA A 41 1.35 -7.61 4.24
C ALA A 41 2.53 -8.21 5.03
N LEU A 42 3.34 -7.41 5.74
CA LEU A 42 4.37 -7.89 6.66
C LEU A 42 3.76 -8.27 8.03
N LEU A 43 2.81 -7.47 8.55
CA LEU A 43 2.03 -7.76 9.76
C LEU A 43 1.23 -9.06 9.63
N SER A 44 0.45 -9.21 8.55
CA SER A 44 -0.33 -10.44 8.27
C SER A 44 0.54 -11.69 8.02
N ARG A 45 1.86 -11.54 7.92
CA ARG A 45 2.83 -12.64 7.81
C ARG A 45 3.65 -12.85 9.10
N GLY A 46 3.40 -12.07 10.16
CA GLY A 46 4.16 -12.12 11.41
C GLY A 46 5.63 -11.68 11.29
N LEU A 47 6.01 -11.00 10.21
CA LEU A 47 7.42 -10.62 9.94
C LEU A 47 7.80 -9.31 10.66
N ILE A 48 6.81 -8.49 10.97
CA ILE A 48 6.92 -7.32 11.84
C ILE A 48 5.74 -7.36 12.83
N ALA A 49 5.89 -6.70 13.97
CA ALA A 49 4.86 -6.58 15.00
C ALA A 49 4.59 -5.10 15.31
N GLU A 50 3.35 -4.79 15.70
CA GLU A 50 3.03 -3.51 16.34
C GLU A 50 3.33 -3.58 17.84
N THR A 51 3.85 -2.49 18.42
CA THR A 51 4.12 -2.39 19.86
C THR A 51 3.59 -1.06 20.37
N THR A 52 2.56 -1.09 21.22
CA THR A 52 2.07 0.10 21.93
C THR A 52 3.05 0.49 23.03
N THR A 53 3.34 1.79 23.15
CA THR A 53 4.19 2.35 24.20
C THR A 53 3.37 3.26 25.12
N ASP A 54 3.82 3.49 26.36
CA ASP A 54 3.12 4.44 27.26
C ASP A 54 3.26 5.92 26.83
N SER A 55 4.12 6.20 25.84
CA SER A 55 4.28 7.54 25.29
C SER A 55 3.04 7.98 24.52
N ARG A 56 2.47 9.15 24.87
CA ARG A 56 1.41 9.81 24.08
C ARG A 56 1.96 10.78 23.01
N THR A 57 3.20 10.59 22.57
CA THR A 57 3.77 11.32 21.44
C THR A 57 2.94 11.03 20.19
N LYS A 58 2.45 12.08 19.52
CA LYS A 58 1.68 11.91 18.28
C LYS A 58 2.59 11.45 17.13
N ALA A 59 2.05 10.64 16.23
CA ALA A 59 2.72 10.24 15.00
C ALA A 59 3.05 11.47 14.12
N ASP A 60 4.29 11.94 14.21
CA ASP A 60 4.81 13.06 13.42
C ASP A 60 5.50 12.57 12.15
N ALA A 61 5.06 13.11 11.01
CA ALA A 61 5.62 12.85 9.69
C ALA A 61 7.04 13.44 9.50
N ALA A 62 7.53 14.28 10.43
CA ALA A 62 8.95 14.66 10.49
C ALA A 62 9.78 13.58 11.22
N LEU A 63 9.31 13.07 12.36
CA LEU A 63 10.07 12.12 13.20
C LEU A 63 10.17 10.71 12.59
N ASN A 64 9.21 10.30 11.76
CA ASN A 64 9.22 9.03 10.99
C ASN A 64 9.62 7.77 11.79
N ARG A 65 9.28 7.71 13.08
CA ARG A 65 9.54 6.56 13.97
C ARG A 65 8.29 5.95 14.62
N ILE A 66 7.21 6.73 14.72
CA ILE A 66 5.90 6.28 15.22
C ILE A 66 5.02 5.94 14.02
N TRP A 67 4.38 4.78 14.05
CA TRP A 67 3.55 4.27 12.95
C TRP A 67 2.14 4.87 12.97
N ARG A 68 1.50 4.82 14.14
CA ARG A 68 0.18 5.38 14.41
C ARG A 68 0.02 5.63 15.91
N ASN A 69 -1.09 6.23 16.29
CA ASN A 69 -1.54 6.21 17.68
C ASN A 69 -2.74 5.26 17.83
N ASP A 70 -2.98 4.77 19.05
CA ASP A 70 -4.21 4.04 19.40
C ASP A 70 -5.37 4.99 19.76
N THR A 71 -6.47 4.45 20.29
CA THR A 71 -7.64 5.22 20.75
C THR A 71 -7.36 6.10 21.97
N ASP A 72 -6.37 5.74 22.80
CA ASP A 72 -5.93 6.48 23.99
C ASP A 72 -4.92 7.58 23.63
N GLY A 73 -4.46 7.63 22.37
CA GLY A 73 -3.41 8.51 21.90
C GLY A 73 -1.99 7.99 22.17
N ARG A 74 -1.81 6.76 22.64
CA ARG A 74 -0.51 6.12 22.85
C ARG A 74 0.17 5.83 21.52
N ALA A 75 1.49 5.96 21.46
CA ALA A 75 2.28 5.75 20.26
C ALA A 75 2.49 4.24 20.00
N ILE A 76 2.10 3.79 18.81
CA ILE A 76 2.39 2.45 18.30
C ILE A 76 3.64 2.53 17.42
N LEU A 77 4.63 1.72 17.75
CA LEU A 77 5.83 1.46 16.94
C LEU A 77 5.64 0.20 16.11
N LEU A 78 6.51 0.00 15.12
CA LEU A 78 6.62 -1.24 14.35
C LEU A 78 8.02 -1.81 14.54
N HIS A 79 8.16 -3.03 15.03
CA HIS A 79 9.45 -3.69 15.20
C HIS A 79 9.55 -4.92 14.29
N ILE A 80 10.76 -5.26 13.83
CA ILE A 80 10.99 -6.54 13.15
C ILE A 80 10.90 -7.71 14.16
N ALA A 81 10.09 -8.71 13.82
CA ALA A 81 9.92 -9.92 14.62
C ALA A 81 10.97 -10.98 14.22
N ASP A 82 11.17 -11.99 15.06
CA ASP A 82 12.20 -13.02 14.79
C ASP A 82 11.89 -13.84 13.53
N ALA A 83 10.62 -14.04 13.18
CA ALA A 83 10.21 -14.59 11.89
C ALA A 83 10.58 -13.69 10.70
N GLY A 84 10.67 -12.37 10.91
CA GLY A 84 11.18 -11.40 9.94
C GLY A 84 12.70 -11.48 9.77
N LEU A 85 13.44 -11.67 10.87
CA LEU A 85 14.90 -11.90 10.86
C LEU A 85 15.24 -13.20 10.13
N ALA A 86 14.61 -14.31 10.50
CA ALA A 86 14.79 -15.61 9.84
C ALA A 86 14.41 -15.54 8.34
N ALA A 87 13.38 -14.77 7.97
CA ALA A 87 12.99 -14.58 6.57
C ALA A 87 13.99 -13.76 5.72
N ILE A 88 14.99 -13.11 6.34
CA ILE A 88 16.14 -12.49 5.66
C ILE A 88 17.47 -13.23 5.93
N GLY A 89 17.43 -14.42 6.54
CA GLY A 89 18.62 -15.24 6.82
C GLY A 89 19.44 -14.78 8.03
N ILE A 90 18.84 -14.00 8.94
CA ILE A 90 19.44 -13.66 10.23
C ILE A 90 18.82 -14.58 11.28
N GLU A 91 19.59 -15.53 11.78
CA GLU A 91 19.23 -16.29 12.98
C GLU A 91 19.23 -15.33 14.19
N PRO A 92 18.18 -15.33 15.04
CA PRO A 92 18.19 -14.54 16.26
C PRO A 92 19.19 -15.12 17.26
N GLU A 93 20.17 -14.33 17.72
CA GLU A 93 21.07 -14.74 18.80
C GLU A 93 20.28 -15.00 20.09
N GLY A 94 20.04 -16.28 20.40
CA GLY A 94 19.34 -16.70 21.61
C GLY A 94 20.25 -16.65 22.84
N GLY A 95 20.14 -15.59 23.64
CA GLY A 95 21.15 -15.29 24.69
C GLY A 95 20.66 -14.99 26.11
N ASP A 96 19.48 -14.39 26.32
CA ASP A 96 18.92 -14.23 27.69
C ASP A 96 17.38 -14.14 27.71
N ARG A 97 16.78 -14.49 28.86
CA ARG A 97 15.33 -14.52 29.13
C ARG A 97 14.99 -13.70 30.38
N ALA A 98 14.64 -12.43 30.19
CA ALA A 98 13.94 -11.64 31.20
C ALA A 98 12.41 -11.74 30.98
N ASN A 99 11.73 -12.53 31.82
CA ASN A 99 10.29 -12.79 31.73
C ASN A 99 9.46 -11.75 32.51
N THR A 100 8.55 -11.05 31.84
CA THR A 100 7.32 -10.47 32.40
C THR A 100 6.30 -10.43 31.26
N GLY A 101 5.18 -11.16 31.22
CA GLY A 101 4.36 -11.71 32.30
C GLY A 101 3.32 -10.66 32.73
N ALA A 102 2.00 -10.89 32.70
CA ALA A 102 1.22 -12.04 32.24
C ALA A 102 -0.23 -11.56 31.95
N ASP A 103 -1.07 -12.14 31.09
CA ASP A 103 -0.94 -13.29 30.17
C ASP A 103 -1.86 -13.02 28.93
N ALA A 104 -2.45 -13.92 28.11
CA ALA A 104 -2.68 -15.37 28.17
C ALA A 104 -2.86 -16.00 26.77
N ALA A 105 -3.09 -17.32 26.74
CA ALA A 105 -3.56 -18.15 25.60
C ALA A 105 -4.78 -19.01 26.08
N PRO A 106 -5.53 -19.77 25.23
CA PRO A 106 -5.21 -20.19 23.86
C PRO A 106 -6.37 -20.21 22.83
N SER A 107 -6.00 -20.58 21.59
CA SER A 107 -6.78 -21.31 20.55
C SER A 107 -8.29 -21.07 20.35
N ALA A 108 -8.63 -20.55 19.17
CA ALA A 108 -9.83 -20.95 18.43
C ALA A 108 -9.56 -20.97 16.91
N GLU A 109 -10.31 -21.82 16.20
CA GLU A 109 -10.12 -22.23 14.81
C GLU A 109 -10.25 -21.13 13.75
N ALA A 110 -9.71 -21.40 12.56
CA ALA A 110 -10.13 -20.72 11.34
C ALA A 110 -11.19 -21.56 10.60
N PRO A 111 -12.38 -21.00 10.35
CA PRO A 111 -13.17 -21.35 9.17
C PRO A 111 -12.93 -20.40 7.99
N LYS A 112 -13.64 -20.65 6.89
CA LYS A 112 -13.48 -19.97 5.59
C LYS A 112 -14.65 -19.04 5.29
N ASP A 113 -14.52 -18.40 4.13
CA ASP A 113 -15.56 -17.78 3.30
C ASP A 113 -16.05 -16.37 3.65
N ALA A 114 -16.57 -15.74 2.60
CA ALA A 114 -17.05 -14.37 2.48
C ALA A 114 -18.54 -14.43 2.07
N PRO A 115 -19.24 -13.33 1.68
CA PRO A 115 -18.88 -11.91 1.71
C PRO A 115 -19.94 -11.01 2.38
N ALA A 116 -19.61 -9.73 2.64
CA ALA A 116 -20.61 -8.65 2.74
C ALA A 116 -19.99 -7.25 2.61
N GLU A 117 -20.79 -6.33 2.05
CA GLU A 117 -20.59 -4.88 2.00
C GLU A 117 -20.48 -4.22 3.39
N GLY A 118 -19.84 -3.05 3.48
CA GLY A 118 -19.71 -2.30 4.73
C GLY A 118 -18.99 -0.95 4.65
N ASP A 119 -19.19 -0.15 3.59
CA ASP A 119 -18.78 1.26 3.61
C ASP A 119 -19.71 2.05 4.55
N PRO A 120 -19.20 3.08 5.24
CA PRO A 120 -19.74 4.39 4.89
C PRO A 120 -18.72 5.55 4.84
N ALA A 121 -18.98 6.45 3.90
CA ALA A 121 -18.69 7.87 3.95
C ALA A 121 -17.22 8.30 3.75
N ALA A 122 -16.60 7.80 2.68
CA ALA A 122 -15.45 8.47 2.06
C ALA A 122 -15.81 9.91 1.62
N LYS A 123 -15.55 10.93 2.45
CA LYS A 123 -15.75 12.35 2.11
C LYS A 123 -15.00 12.69 0.81
N ALA A 124 -15.74 13.14 -0.20
CA ALA A 124 -15.21 13.42 -1.53
C ALA A 124 -14.09 14.46 -1.49
N ARG A 125 -12.85 14.02 -1.75
CA ARG A 125 -11.71 14.92 -1.97
C ARG A 125 -11.57 15.12 -3.48
N THR A 126 -12.00 16.29 -3.94
CA THR A 126 -11.88 16.70 -5.35
C THR A 126 -10.44 16.51 -5.84
N PRO A 127 -10.22 15.89 -7.03
CA PRO A 127 -8.89 15.75 -7.59
C PRO A 127 -8.28 17.13 -7.84
N ARG A 128 -7.07 17.38 -7.30
CA ARG A 128 -6.33 18.60 -7.64
C ARG A 128 -6.00 18.58 -9.14
N ALA A 129 -6.24 19.70 -9.82
CA ALA A 129 -5.79 19.92 -11.18
C ALA A 129 -4.26 19.76 -11.28
N GLY A 130 -3.77 19.31 -12.43
CA GLY A 130 -2.34 19.05 -12.67
C GLY A 130 -1.84 17.64 -12.31
N THR A 131 -2.71 16.70 -11.92
CA THR A 131 -2.31 15.29 -11.76
C THR A 131 -2.27 14.55 -13.11
N LYS A 132 -1.35 13.58 -13.29
CA LYS A 132 -1.28 12.73 -14.51
C LYS A 132 -2.62 12.01 -14.79
N GLN A 133 -3.45 11.75 -13.77
CA GLN A 133 -4.81 11.21 -13.93
C GLN A 133 -5.78 12.19 -14.62
N ALA A 134 -5.69 13.50 -14.37
CA ALA A 134 -6.50 14.49 -15.07
C ALA A 134 -6.14 14.53 -16.57
N LYS A 135 -4.85 14.47 -16.90
CA LYS A 135 -4.39 14.41 -18.31
C LYS A 135 -4.79 13.10 -19.00
N LEU A 136 -4.80 11.95 -18.30
CA LEU A 136 -5.40 10.71 -18.81
C LEU A 136 -6.89 10.90 -19.18
N ILE A 137 -7.66 11.56 -18.30
CA ILE A 137 -9.10 11.80 -18.53
C ILE A 137 -9.30 12.74 -19.73
N GLU A 138 -8.48 13.79 -19.85
CA GLU A 138 -8.47 14.69 -21.01
C GLU A 138 -8.20 13.93 -22.33
N MET A 139 -7.15 13.09 -22.36
CA MET A 139 -6.79 12.29 -23.54
C MET A 139 -7.86 11.26 -23.93
N LEU A 140 -8.59 10.70 -22.96
CA LEU A 140 -9.68 9.76 -23.21
C LEU A 140 -11.02 10.46 -23.55
N ARG A 141 -11.13 11.78 -23.31
CA ARG A 141 -12.25 12.64 -23.74
C ARG A 141 -12.02 13.29 -25.10
N ALA A 142 -10.77 13.39 -25.54
CA ALA A 142 -10.41 13.92 -26.85
C ALA A 142 -11.07 13.13 -28.00
N GLU A 143 -11.26 13.80 -29.14
CA GLU A 143 -11.87 13.20 -30.32
C GLU A 143 -11.07 11.98 -30.82
N GLY A 144 -11.78 10.90 -31.17
CA GLY A 144 -11.18 9.58 -31.43
C GLY A 144 -10.73 8.81 -30.18
N GLY A 145 -10.49 9.48 -29.06
CA GLY A 145 -9.90 8.88 -27.85
C GLY A 145 -8.38 8.64 -27.98
N ALA A 146 -7.82 7.87 -27.04
CA ALA A 146 -6.37 7.62 -26.98
C ALA A 146 -6.00 6.12 -26.92
N THR A 147 -4.86 5.76 -27.52
CA THR A 147 -4.26 4.42 -27.42
C THR A 147 -3.44 4.27 -26.14
N ILE A 148 -3.11 3.04 -25.75
CA ILE A 148 -2.20 2.82 -24.61
C ILE A 148 -0.83 3.43 -24.90
N ASP A 149 -0.33 3.38 -26.12
CA ASP A 149 1.02 3.80 -26.46
C ASP A 149 1.14 5.34 -26.51
N GLU A 150 0.07 6.03 -26.94
CA GLU A 150 -0.07 7.48 -26.78
C GLU A 150 -0.12 7.90 -25.30
N ILE A 151 -0.87 7.17 -24.47
CA ILE A 151 -0.96 7.41 -23.02
C ILE A 151 0.39 7.17 -22.33
N VAL A 152 1.11 6.12 -22.74
CA VAL A 152 2.48 5.80 -22.29
C VAL A 152 3.43 6.97 -22.60
N ALA A 153 3.43 7.44 -23.84
CA ALA A 153 4.31 8.53 -24.28
C ALA A 153 3.97 9.88 -23.65
N ALA A 154 2.69 10.25 -23.56
CA ALA A 154 2.26 11.55 -23.05
C ALA A 154 2.33 11.68 -21.52
N LEU A 155 2.23 10.56 -20.79
CA LEU A 155 2.23 10.55 -19.33
C LEU A 155 3.50 9.99 -18.71
N ASP A 156 4.47 9.50 -19.49
CA ASP A 156 5.63 8.74 -19.00
C ASP A 156 5.20 7.69 -17.97
N TRP A 157 4.44 6.70 -18.47
CA TRP A 157 3.81 5.63 -17.70
C TRP A 157 4.00 4.30 -18.41
N GLN A 158 4.19 3.22 -17.65
CA GLN A 158 4.22 1.88 -18.22
C GLN A 158 2.83 1.45 -18.69
N ALA A 159 2.76 0.63 -19.74
CA ALA A 159 1.49 0.21 -20.36
C ALA A 159 0.54 -0.52 -19.40
N HIS A 160 1.07 -1.19 -18.36
CA HIS A 160 0.27 -1.78 -17.29
C HIS A 160 -0.25 -0.73 -16.29
N THR A 161 0.50 0.34 -16.03
CA THR A 161 0.08 1.49 -15.20
C THR A 161 -1.10 2.22 -15.83
N ALA A 162 -1.04 2.48 -17.15
CA ALA A 162 -2.14 3.09 -17.91
C ALA A 162 -3.43 2.27 -17.78
N ARG A 163 -3.37 0.95 -18.08
CA ARG A 163 -4.51 0.03 -17.96
C ARG A 163 -5.05 -0.06 -16.52
N GLY A 164 -4.16 -0.01 -15.52
CA GLY A 164 -4.53 0.05 -14.10
C GLY A 164 -5.23 1.35 -13.69
N ALA A 165 -4.79 2.50 -14.20
CA ALA A 165 -5.44 3.79 -13.97
C ALA A 165 -6.83 3.84 -14.59
N MET A 166 -6.99 3.34 -15.82
CA MET A 166 -8.28 3.29 -16.51
C MET A 166 -9.31 2.39 -15.80
N SER A 167 -8.92 1.16 -15.46
CA SER A 167 -9.80 0.20 -14.79
C SER A 167 -10.08 0.53 -13.32
N GLY A 168 -9.07 1.03 -12.59
CA GLY A 168 -9.17 1.32 -11.15
C GLY A 168 -9.54 2.76 -10.81
N ALA A 169 -8.81 3.75 -11.35
CA ALA A 169 -8.97 5.15 -10.96
C ALA A 169 -10.10 5.86 -11.72
N LEU A 170 -10.35 5.49 -12.98
CA LEU A 170 -11.44 6.06 -13.78
C LEU A 170 -12.73 5.23 -13.59
N LYS A 171 -12.76 3.96 -14.02
CA LYS A 171 -14.00 3.16 -13.96
C LYS A 171 -14.48 2.87 -12.54
N LYS A 172 -13.62 2.34 -11.64
CA LYS A 172 -14.04 1.98 -10.27
C LYS A 172 -14.16 3.16 -9.30
N LYS A 173 -13.33 4.21 -9.42
CA LYS A 173 -13.30 5.33 -8.45
C LYS A 173 -14.00 6.62 -8.89
N LEU A 174 -14.15 6.85 -10.20
CA LEU A 174 -14.86 8.03 -10.73
C LEU A 174 -16.15 7.64 -11.48
N GLY A 175 -16.50 6.36 -11.54
CA GLY A 175 -17.69 5.86 -12.24
C GLY A 175 -17.66 5.98 -13.76
N LEU A 176 -16.51 6.37 -14.35
CA LEU A 176 -16.43 6.76 -15.76
C LEU A 176 -16.54 5.53 -16.69
N THR A 177 -17.50 5.60 -17.63
CA THR A 177 -17.69 4.57 -18.66
C THR A 177 -16.59 4.68 -19.71
N ILE A 178 -15.68 3.70 -19.73
CA ILE A 178 -14.64 3.60 -20.76
C ILE A 178 -15.04 2.54 -21.79
N THR A 179 -15.15 2.94 -23.04
CA THR A 179 -15.25 2.06 -24.21
C THR A 179 -13.87 1.81 -24.83
N SER A 180 -13.76 0.79 -25.68
CA SER A 180 -12.54 0.55 -26.46
C SER A 180 -12.89 0.08 -27.87
N GLU A 181 -12.21 0.65 -28.84
CA GLU A 181 -12.47 0.50 -30.27
C GLU A 181 -11.17 0.07 -30.97
N LYS A 182 -11.25 -0.78 -32.00
CA LYS A 182 -10.08 -1.13 -32.83
C LYS A 182 -10.08 -0.26 -34.07
N VAL A 183 -9.25 0.77 -34.08
CA VAL A 183 -9.04 1.66 -35.22
C VAL A 183 -7.94 1.06 -36.11
N GLU A 184 -8.20 0.97 -37.40
CA GLU A 184 -7.23 0.47 -38.38
C GLU A 184 -6.01 1.43 -38.48
N GLY A 185 -4.81 0.89 -38.62
CA GLY A 185 -3.55 1.64 -38.55
C GLY A 185 -3.15 2.16 -37.16
N ARG A 186 -4.10 2.56 -36.30
CA ARG A 186 -3.85 3.17 -34.98
C ARG A 186 -3.94 2.20 -33.79
N GLY A 187 -4.57 1.03 -33.94
CA GLY A 187 -4.63 0.00 -32.90
C GLY A 187 -5.86 0.12 -31.99
N ARG A 188 -5.75 -0.25 -30.70
CA ARG A 188 -6.89 -0.15 -29.77
C ARG A 188 -6.93 1.22 -29.09
N CYS A 189 -7.84 2.05 -29.55
CA CYS A 189 -8.21 3.31 -28.91
C CYS A 189 -9.18 3.06 -27.76
N TYR A 190 -9.18 3.96 -26.78
CA TYR A 190 -10.09 3.98 -25.66
C TYR A 190 -10.69 5.38 -25.51
N ARG A 191 -11.97 5.45 -25.13
CA ARG A 191 -12.71 6.71 -24.99
C ARG A 191 -13.55 6.67 -23.71
N ILE A 192 -13.69 7.81 -23.04
CA ILE A 192 -14.72 7.99 -22.01
C ILE A 192 -16.01 8.36 -22.74
N GLN A 193 -17.09 7.63 -22.47
CA GLN A 193 -18.43 8.15 -22.69
C GLN A 193 -18.88 8.83 -21.40
N ASP A 194 -19.27 10.09 -21.51
CA ASP A 194 -20.17 10.69 -20.53
C ASP A 194 -21.56 10.04 -20.68
N ALA A 195 -22.26 9.93 -19.56
CA ALA A 195 -23.68 9.67 -19.55
C ALA A 195 -24.38 10.99 -19.23
N ASP A 196 -25.10 11.53 -20.22
CA ASP A 196 -26.18 12.51 -20.01
C ASP A 196 -27.39 11.84 -19.32
#